data_AF-A0A2U1S0S0-F1
#
_entry.id   AF-A0A2U1S0S0-F1
#
_cell.length_a   1.000
_cell.length_b   1.000
_cell.length_c   1.000
_cell.angle_alpha   90.00
_cell.angle_beta   90.00
_cell.angle_gamma   90.00
#
_symmetry.space_group_name_H-M   'P 1'
#
loop_
_entity.id
_entity.type
_entity.pdbx_description
1 polymer ?
#
loop_
_entity_poly.entity_id
_entity_poly.type
_entity_poly.pdbx_seq_one_letter_code
_entity_poly.pdbx_strand_id
1 'polypeptide(L)'
;MQIVVFLCLKGDFAMRTTLEIDDRLLKQALTLTKAKTKKELIHRSLQAVIRQQRIERLVGKLGRLPLDLTPERLAKMRADG
;
A
#
# COMPACT_ATOMS: atom_id res chain seq x y z
N MET A 1 -12.37 30.09 9.49
CA MET A 1 -12.98 29.39 10.65
C MET A 1 -12.05 28.25 11.05
N GLN A 2 -11.41 28.44 12.20
CA GLN A 2 -10.51 27.59 13.00
C GLN A 2 -9.73 26.46 12.32
N ILE A 3 -8.48 26.83 11.98
CA ILE A 3 -7.30 26.00 12.16
C ILE A 3 -7.27 25.53 13.63
N VAL A 4 -7.41 24.23 13.87
CA VAL A 4 -7.15 23.63 15.19
C VAL A 4 -5.82 22.90 15.10
N VAL A 5 -4.77 23.62 15.47
CA VAL A 5 -3.51 23.04 15.94
C VAL A 5 -3.79 22.46 17.32
N PHE A 6 -3.80 21.13 17.44
CA PHE A 6 -3.74 20.45 18.73
C PHE A 6 -3.05 19.10 18.58
N LEU A 7 -1.72 19.13 18.42
CA LEU A 7 -0.91 17.92 18.55
C LEU A 7 -0.27 17.91 19.95
N CYS A 8 -1.07 17.50 20.93
CA CYS A 8 -0.55 16.96 22.17
C CYS A 8 -0.27 15.47 21.91
N LEU A 9 0.99 15.07 22.15
CA LEU A 9 1.62 13.81 21.77
C LEU A 9 0.95 12.58 22.41
N LYS A 10 -0.03 11.97 21.73
CA LYS A 10 -0.33 10.51 21.77
C LYS A 10 -0.90 10.10 20.41
N GLY A 11 -0.08 9.41 19.61
CA GLY A 11 -0.28 9.14 18.19
C GLY A 11 -1.35 8.09 17.87
N ASP A 12 -2.62 8.45 18.01
CA ASP A 12 -3.71 7.75 17.33
C ASP A 12 -4.11 8.55 16.08
N PHE A 13 -3.46 8.27 14.94
CA PHE A 13 -3.74 8.86 13.61
C PHE A 13 -5.08 8.38 13.01
N ALA A 14 -6.14 8.25 13.82
CA ALA A 14 -7.44 7.76 13.36
C ALA A 14 -8.41 8.92 13.10
N MET A 15 -8.56 9.32 11.84
CA MET A 15 -9.58 10.29 11.40
C MET A 15 -10.92 9.58 11.15
N ARG A 16 -12.02 10.15 11.67
CA ARG A 16 -13.38 9.71 11.33
C ARG A 16 -13.86 10.50 10.13
N THR A 17 -14.44 9.81 9.14
CA THR A 17 -14.91 10.42 7.89
C THR A 17 -16.27 9.83 7.54
N THR A 18 -17.17 10.67 7.03
CA THR A 18 -18.44 10.24 6.44
C THR A 18 -18.21 10.01 4.94
N LEU A 19 -18.54 8.82 4.45
CA LEU A 19 -18.34 8.41 3.06
C LEU A 19 -19.62 7.72 2.57
N GLU A 20 -20.08 8.06 1.38
CA GLU A 20 -21.14 7.31 0.70
C GLU A 20 -20.54 6.12 -0.04
N ILE A 21 -21.01 4.92 0.29
CA ILE A 21 -20.53 3.65 -0.30
C ILE A 21 -21.76 2.80 -0.61
N ASP A 22 -21.79 2.16 -1.77
CA ASP A 22 -22.84 1.21 -2.14
C ASP A 22 -22.91 0.04 -1.12
N ASP A 23 -24.05 -0.12 -0.47
CA ASP A 23 -24.29 -1.17 0.52
C ASP A 23 -24.20 -2.59 -0.05
N ARG A 24 -24.56 -2.79 -1.32
CA ARG A 24 -24.45 -4.09 -2.00
C ARG A 24 -22.99 -4.45 -2.17
N LEU A 25 -22.18 -3.51 -2.64
CA LEU A 25 -20.73 -3.67 -2.80
C LEU A 25 -20.08 -3.97 -1.45
N LEU A 26 -20.45 -3.22 -0.40
CA LEU A 26 -19.90 -3.39 0.93
C LEU A 26 -20.23 -4.78 1.51
N LYS A 27 -21.47 -5.26 1.33
CA LYS A 27 -21.87 -6.61 1.76
C LYS A 27 -21.10 -7.69 1.01
N GLN A 28 -21.01 -7.58 -0.31
CA GLN A 28 -20.24 -8.52 -1.14
C GLN A 28 -18.77 -8.57 -0.70
N ALA A 29 -18.16 -7.41 -0.51
CA ALA A 29 -16.77 -7.31 -0.07
C ALA A 29 -16.57 -7.93 1.31
N LEU A 30 -17.46 -7.68 2.29
CA LEU A 30 -17.41 -8.33 3.60
C LEU A 30 -17.49 -9.86 3.51
N THR A 31 -18.39 -10.39 2.67
CA THR A 31 -18.55 -11.83 2.46
C THR A 31 -17.29 -12.45 1.84
N LEU A 32 -16.72 -11.81 0.82
CA LEU A 32 -15.54 -12.32 0.11
C LEU A 32 -14.26 -12.24 0.96
N THR A 33 -14.05 -11.12 1.66
CA THR A 33 -12.82 -10.91 2.44
C THR A 33 -12.90 -11.48 3.85
N LYS A 34 -14.08 -11.95 4.28
CA LYS A 34 -14.37 -12.43 5.65
C LYS A 34 -13.97 -11.41 6.74
N ALA A 35 -14.04 -10.11 6.42
CA ALA A 35 -13.70 -9.06 7.38
C ALA A 35 -14.82 -8.91 8.42
N LYS A 36 -14.46 -8.66 9.68
CA LYS A 36 -15.43 -8.59 10.77
C LYS A 36 -16.13 -7.23 10.84
N THR A 37 -15.46 -6.17 10.39
CA THR A 37 -15.96 -4.79 10.48
C THR A 37 -15.75 -4.01 9.19
N LYS A 38 -16.62 -3.01 8.95
CA LYS A 38 -16.47 -2.05 7.84
C LYS A 38 -15.11 -1.33 7.88
N LYS A 39 -14.64 -0.96 9.08
CA LYS A 39 -13.33 -0.33 9.29
C LYS A 39 -12.18 -1.22 8.84
N GLU A 40 -12.19 -2.49 9.29
CA GLU A 40 -11.18 -3.47 8.92
C GLU A 40 -11.14 -3.69 7.40
N LEU A 41 -12.31 -3.84 6.78
CA LEU A 41 -12.43 -3.97 5.33
C LEU A 41 -11.75 -2.79 4.62
N ILE A 42 -12.13 -1.56 4.97
CA ILE A 42 -11.59 -0.35 4.34
C ILE A 42 -10.07 -0.27 4.52
N HIS A 43 -9.56 -0.54 5.73
CA HIS A 43 -8.11 -0.56 5.97
C HIS A 43 -7.39 -1.57 5.10
N ARG A 44 -7.90 -2.80 5.01
CA ARG A 44 -7.31 -3.86 4.18
C ARG A 44 -7.35 -3.50 2.69
N SER A 45 -8.46 -2.95 2.21
CA SER A 45 -8.62 -2.50 0.83
C SER A 45 -7.60 -1.41 0.48
N LEU A 46 -7.42 -0.40 1.34
CA LEU A 46 -6.43 0.66 1.14
C LEU A 46 -5.00 0.10 1.12
N GLN A 47 -4.67 -0.81 2.03
CA GLN A 47 -3.36 -1.48 2.03
C GLN A 47 -3.12 -2.27 0.74
N ALA A 48 -4.13 -2.98 0.24
CA ALA A 48 -4.06 -3.72 -1.01
C ALA A 48 -3.81 -2.79 -2.21
N VAL A 49 -4.54 -1.68 -2.29
CA VAL A 49 -4.35 -0.66 -3.35
C VAL A 49 -2.94 -0.07 -3.30
N ILE A 50 -2.46 0.33 -2.13
CA ILE A 50 -1.09 0.86 -1.97
C ILE A 50 -0.05 -0.18 -2.39
N ARG A 51 -0.22 -1.44 -1.98
CA ARG A 51 0.68 -2.53 -2.36
C ARG A 51 0.71 -2.70 -3.88
N GLN A 52 -0.45 -2.73 -4.52
CA GLN A 52 -0.58 -2.88 -5.95
C GLN A 52 0.13 -1.74 -6.71
N GLN A 53 -0.09 -0.49 -6.29
CA GLN A 53 0.57 0.69 -6.86
C GLN A 53 2.09 0.66 -6.70
N ARG A 54 2.60 0.16 -5.57
CA ARG A 54 4.05 -0.03 -5.36
C ARG A 54 4.62 -1.05 -6.33
N ILE A 55 3.92 -2.16 -6.55
CA ILE A 55 4.34 -3.20 -7.50
C ILE A 55 4.36 -2.63 -8.91
N GLU A 56 3.29 -1.96 -9.35
CA GLU A 56 3.21 -1.32 -10.67
C GLU A 56 4.34 -0.32 -10.91
N ARG A 57 4.67 0.49 -9.89
CA ARG A 57 5.82 1.41 -9.94
C ARG A 57 7.15 0.69 -10.10
N LEU A 58 7.34 -0.46 -9.45
CA LEU A 58 8.57 -1.25 -9.57
C LEU A 58 8.65 -1.92 -10.94
N VAL A 59 7.55 -2.49 -11.42
CA VAL A 59 7.46 -3.08 -12.77
C VAL A 59 7.78 -2.04 -13.83
N GLY A 60 7.25 -0.81 -13.72
CA GLY A 60 7.55 0.28 -14.65
C GLY A 60 9.01 0.77 -14.60
N LYS A 61 9.77 0.42 -13.57
CA LYS A 61 11.21 0.68 -13.45
C LYS A 61 12.07 -0.51 -13.91
N LEU A 62 11.48 -1.69 -14.08
CA LEU A 62 12.18 -2.88 -14.57
C LEU A 62 12.67 -2.58 -16.01
N GLY A 63 13.97 -2.75 -16.25
CA GLY A 63 14.60 -2.40 -17.53
C GLY A 63 15.01 -0.93 -17.70
N ARG A 64 14.64 -0.04 -16.77
CA ARG A 64 15.13 1.37 -16.73
C ARG A 64 16.18 1.61 -15.64
N LEU A 65 16.46 0.59 -14.82
CA LEU A 65 17.57 0.67 -13.89
C LEU A 65 18.87 0.58 -14.70
N PRO A 66 19.80 1.55 -14.55
CA PRO A 66 21.13 1.44 -15.14
C PRO A 66 21.88 0.33 -14.41
N LEU A 67 21.69 -0.90 -14.87
CA LEU A 67 22.40 -2.06 -14.40
C LEU A 67 23.72 -2.11 -15.17
N ASP A 68 24.77 -1.55 -14.58
CA ASP A 68 26.15 -1.67 -15.05
C ASP A 68 26.71 -3.08 -14.72
N LEU A 69 26.01 -4.10 -15.23
CA LEU A 69 26.29 -5.51 -15.06
C LEU A 69 26.88 -6.04 -16.37
N THR A 70 28.21 -5.99 -16.48
CA THR A 70 28.93 -6.69 -17.55
C THR A 70 29.08 -8.18 -17.21
N PRO A 71 29.21 -9.06 -18.21
CA PRO A 71 29.41 -10.50 -17.98
C PRO A 71 30.59 -10.82 -17.06
N GLU A 72 31.68 -10.07 -17.17
CA GLU A 72 32.89 -10.20 -16.35
C GLU A 72 32.64 -9.86 -14.88
N ARG A 73 31.91 -8.76 -14.62
CA ARG A 73 31.57 -8.32 -13.27
C ARG A 73 30.59 -9.31 -12.61
N LEU A 74 29.65 -9.83 -13.39
CA LEU A 74 28.74 -10.90 -12.98
C LEU A 74 29.45 -12.21 -12.65
N ALA A 75 30.48 -12.58 -13.40
CA ALA A 75 31.27 -13.78 -13.14
C ALA A 75 32.04 -13.65 -11.82
N LYS A 76 32.66 -12.49 -11.54
CA LYS A 76 33.35 -12.23 -10.27
C LYS A 76 32.41 -12.31 -9.06
N MET A 77 31.25 -11.66 -9.13
CA MET A 77 30.26 -11.68 -8.05
C MET A 77 29.74 -13.09 -7.72
N ARG A 78 29.76 -14.02 -8.67
CA ARG A 78 29.37 -15.43 -8.44
C ARG A 78 30.51 -16.30 -7.93
N ALA A 79 31.76 -15.89 -8.13
CA ALA A 79 32.93 -16.60 -7.66
C ALA A 79 33.28 -16.26 -6.20
N ASP A 80 32.85 -15.09 -5.72
CA ASP A 80 33.08 -14.60 -4.35
C ASP A 80 32.01 -15.07 -3.33
N GLY A 81 31.08 -15.95 -3.73
CA GLY A 81 29.93 -16.41 -2.94
C GLY A 81 29.92 -17.90 -2.68
#